data_AF-A0A925GCZ6-F1
#
_entry.id   AF-A0A925GCZ6-F1
#
_cell.length_a   1.000
_cell.length_b   1.000
_cell.length_c   1.000
_cell.angle_alpha   90.00
_cell.angle_beta   90.00
_cell.angle_gamma   90.00
#
_symmetry.space_group_name_H-M   'P 1'
#
loop_
_entity.id
_entity.type
_entity.pdbx_description
1 polymer ?
#
loop_
_entity_poly.entity_id
_entity_poly.type
_entity_poly.pdbx_seq_one_letter_code
_entity_poly.pdbx_strand_id
1 'polypeptide(L)'
;MIQTSRLLKIFGLAALCSIAQAQDWTEAKPSVQEATRAALAPAEKLVRDGKFEAITSLLVARDGQLVFEAYFDAGGREALRNTRSATKTVAGMLLGQAIADGFIANAQ
;
A
#
# COMPACT_ATOMS: atom_id res chain seq x y z
N MET A 1 -6.74 24.00 59.16
CA MET A 1 -7.00 24.67 57.85
C MET A 1 -5.88 24.21 56.91
N ILE A 2 -6.05 23.11 56.20
CA ILE A 2 -6.79 22.94 54.93
C ILE A 2 -5.95 23.39 53.73
N GLN A 3 -5.88 22.48 52.76
CA GLN A 3 -5.57 22.61 51.32
C GLN A 3 -4.10 22.48 50.88
N THR A 4 -3.70 21.31 50.33
CA THR A 4 -3.81 20.83 48.91
C THR A 4 -2.72 21.45 48.01
N SER A 5 -2.05 20.79 47.08
CA SER A 5 -2.34 19.58 46.30
C SER A 5 -1.04 19.07 45.66
N ARG A 6 -0.96 17.74 45.51
CA ARG A 6 0.02 17.02 44.68
C ARG A 6 -0.04 17.51 43.23
N LEU A 7 1.06 18.01 42.68
CA LEU A 7 1.24 18.08 41.22
C LEU A 7 1.92 16.80 40.74
N LEU A 8 1.06 15.87 40.30
CA LEU A 8 1.42 14.74 39.46
C LEU A 8 1.94 15.29 38.13
N LYS A 9 3.26 15.24 37.91
CA LYS A 9 3.86 15.50 36.61
C LYS A 9 3.47 14.36 35.68
N ILE A 10 2.39 14.56 34.93
CA ILE A 10 2.05 13.76 33.76
C ILE A 10 3.15 14.06 32.73
N PHE A 11 4.17 13.21 32.69
CA PHE A 11 5.08 13.16 31.55
C PHE A 11 4.25 12.70 30.36
N GLY A 12 4.05 13.62 29.41
CA GLY A 12 3.26 13.40 28.22
C GLY A 12 3.77 12.19 27.44
N LEU A 13 2.96 11.13 27.43
CA LEU A 13 3.06 10.05 26.46
C LEU A 13 2.46 10.55 25.14
N ALA A 14 3.21 11.36 24.42
CA ALA A 14 2.92 11.75 23.05
C ALA A 14 4.03 11.22 22.13
N ALA A 15 4.30 9.92 22.19
CA ALA A 15 4.81 9.21 21.03
C ALA A 15 3.62 8.97 20.10
N LEU A 16 3.22 10.04 19.40
CA LEU A 16 2.26 9.95 18.32
C LEU A 16 2.77 8.88 17.35
N CYS A 17 1.95 7.85 17.24
CA CYS A 17 2.03 6.77 16.29
C CYS A 17 2.43 7.33 14.91
N SER A 18 3.68 7.10 14.49
CA SER A 18 4.01 7.09 13.05
C SER A 18 3.34 5.83 12.49
N ILE A 19 2.03 5.90 12.27
CA ILE A 19 1.33 4.95 11.42
C ILE A 19 1.99 5.12 10.07
N ALA A 20 2.78 4.11 9.70
CA ALA A 20 3.58 3.99 8.50
C ALA A 20 3.14 4.97 7.39
N GLN A 21 3.98 5.97 7.09
CA GLN A 21 3.97 6.48 5.72
C GLN A 21 4.21 5.24 4.85
N ALA A 22 3.24 4.87 4.02
CA ALA A 22 3.51 3.94 2.95
C ALA A 22 4.67 4.55 2.17
N GLN A 23 5.84 3.94 2.27
CA GLN A 23 6.98 4.36 1.49
C GLN A 23 6.57 4.12 0.04
N ASP A 24 6.22 5.19 -0.68
CA ASP A 24 5.97 5.09 -2.10
C ASP A 24 7.21 4.47 -2.75
N TRP A 25 6.99 3.57 -3.71
CA TRP A 25 8.09 2.99 -4.46
C TRP A 25 8.90 4.11 -5.10
N THR A 26 10.22 4.07 -4.93
CA THR A 26 11.10 4.98 -5.65
C THR A 26 11.02 4.67 -7.14
N GLU A 27 11.01 5.68 -8.01
CA GLU A 27 11.09 5.42 -9.44
C GLU A 27 12.42 4.76 -9.81
N ALA A 28 12.35 3.75 -10.69
CA ALA A 28 13.55 3.14 -11.25
C ALA A 28 14.26 4.11 -12.21
N LYS A 29 15.53 3.83 -12.51
CA LYS A 29 16.30 4.60 -13.50
C LYS A 29 15.56 4.66 -14.85
N PRO A 30 15.64 5.77 -15.60
CA PRO A 30 14.93 5.91 -16.88
C PRO A 30 15.22 4.77 -17.87
N SER A 31 16.46 4.28 -17.91
CA SER A 31 16.85 3.15 -18.78
C SER A 31 16.10 1.84 -18.46
N VAL A 32 15.79 1.61 -17.18
CA VAL A 32 15.03 0.42 -16.74
C VAL A 32 13.56 0.58 -17.08
N GLN A 33 13.01 1.77 -16.86
CA GLN A 33 11.62 2.07 -17.20
C GLN A 33 11.36 1.94 -18.70
N GLU A 34 12.25 2.50 -19.52
CA GLU A 34 12.14 2.42 -20.98
C GLU A 34 12.22 0.97 -21.48
N ALA A 35 13.20 0.20 -20.98
CA ALA A 35 13.32 -1.22 -21.34
C ALA A 35 12.07 -2.02 -20.92
N THR A 36 11.53 -1.74 -19.73
CA THR A 36 10.33 -2.43 -19.22
C THR A 36 9.08 -2.03 -20.01
N ARG A 37 8.94 -0.74 -20.37
CA ARG A 37 7.85 -0.26 -21.23
C ARG A 37 7.89 -0.89 -22.61
N ALA A 38 9.07 -0.97 -23.23
CA ALA A 38 9.24 -1.65 -24.52
C ALA A 38 8.82 -3.13 -24.43
N ALA A 39 9.18 -3.81 -23.35
CA ALA A 39 8.79 -5.21 -23.12
C ALA A 39 7.27 -5.39 -22.89
N LEU A 40 6.61 -4.43 -22.23
CA LEU A 40 5.17 -4.49 -21.91
C LEU A 40 4.26 -3.87 -22.98
N ALA A 41 4.80 -3.25 -24.01
CA ALA A 41 4.02 -2.61 -25.08
C ALA A 41 2.95 -3.53 -25.72
N PRO A 42 3.20 -4.83 -25.97
CA PRO A 42 2.16 -5.73 -26.47
C PRO A 42 0.99 -5.92 -25.48
N ALA A 43 1.29 -6.01 -24.18
CA ALA A 43 0.27 -6.15 -23.13
C ALA A 43 -0.55 -4.86 -22.99
N GLU A 44 0.12 -3.69 -22.97
CA GLU A 44 -0.56 -2.39 -22.99
C GLU A 44 -1.52 -2.29 -24.18
N LYS A 45 -1.07 -2.70 -25.37
CA LYS A 45 -1.91 -2.68 -26.57
C LYS A 45 -3.16 -3.54 -26.40
N LEU A 46 -3.03 -4.75 -25.88
CA LEU A 46 -4.17 -5.65 -25.64
C LEU A 46 -5.16 -5.05 -24.63
N VAL A 47 -4.68 -4.38 -23.58
CA VAL A 47 -5.56 -3.68 -22.62
C VAL A 47 -6.30 -2.53 -23.31
N ARG A 48 -5.59 -1.69 -24.08
CA ARG A 48 -6.19 -0.56 -24.81
C ARG A 48 -7.18 -1.00 -25.90
N ASP A 49 -6.93 -2.15 -26.53
CA ASP A 49 -7.81 -2.76 -27.51
C ASP A 49 -9.04 -3.45 -26.87
N GLY A 50 -9.19 -3.39 -25.54
CA GLY A 50 -10.30 -4.00 -24.80
C GLY A 50 -10.32 -5.53 -24.87
N LYS A 51 -9.16 -6.16 -25.05
CA LYS A 51 -9.03 -7.64 -25.10
C LYS A 51 -9.06 -8.30 -23.74
N PHE A 52 -8.83 -7.52 -22.69
CA PHE A 52 -9.08 -7.91 -21.31
C PHE A 52 -10.35 -7.22 -20.83
N GLU A 53 -10.91 -7.68 -19.71
CA GLU A 53 -12.01 -6.99 -19.02
C GLU A 53 -11.61 -5.53 -18.65
N ALA A 54 -12.36 -4.87 -17.78
CA ALA A 54 -12.10 -3.49 -17.36
C ALA A 54 -10.83 -3.34 -16.49
N ILE A 55 -9.64 -3.61 -17.06
CA ILE A 55 -8.34 -3.30 -16.47
C ILE A 55 -8.17 -1.78 -16.52
N THR A 56 -8.10 -1.16 -15.35
CA THR A 56 -7.96 0.29 -15.20
C THR A 56 -6.51 0.73 -15.00
N SER A 57 -5.63 -0.17 -14.58
CA SER A 57 -4.22 0.12 -14.32
C SER A 57 -3.36 -1.14 -14.36
N LEU A 58 -2.10 -1.00 -14.77
CA LEU A 58 -1.04 -2.02 -14.67
C LEU A 58 0.21 -1.38 -14.06
N LEU A 59 0.72 -1.95 -12.97
CA LEU A 59 1.94 -1.49 -12.29
C LEU A 59 2.90 -2.68 -12.13
N VAL A 60 4.20 -2.43 -12.29
CA VAL A 60 5.27 -3.41 -12.01
C VAL A 60 6.29 -2.75 -11.10
N ALA A 61 6.51 -3.36 -9.94
CA ALA A 61 7.57 -3.01 -9.02
C ALA A 61 8.59 -4.13 -8.91
N ARG A 62 9.86 -3.77 -8.85
CA ARG A 62 10.98 -4.70 -8.72
C ARG A 62 12.06 -4.06 -7.84
N ASP A 63 12.57 -4.83 -6.89
CA ASP A 63 13.64 -4.40 -5.98
C ASP A 63 13.31 -3.08 -5.24
N GLY A 64 12.04 -2.93 -4.83
CA GLY A 64 11.53 -1.73 -4.15
C GLY A 64 11.33 -0.51 -5.06
N GLN A 65 11.54 -0.66 -6.38
CA GLN A 65 11.40 0.42 -7.34
C GLN A 65 10.20 0.21 -8.26
N LEU A 66 9.49 1.29 -8.58
CA LEU A 66 8.48 1.30 -9.63
C LEU A 66 9.20 1.32 -10.98
N VAL A 67 9.15 0.20 -11.69
CA VAL A 67 9.81 0.04 -13.00
C VAL A 67 8.87 0.30 -14.17
N PHE A 68 7.56 0.22 -13.93
CA PHE A 68 6.54 0.49 -14.94
C PHE A 68 5.20 0.80 -14.31
N GLU A 69 4.47 1.73 -14.91
CA GLU A 69 3.05 1.90 -14.69
C GLU A 69 2.34 2.40 -15.96
N ALA A 70 1.07 2.02 -16.08
CA ALA A 70 0.13 2.53 -17.06
C ALA A 70 -1.28 2.58 -16.46
N TYR A 71 -2.00 3.65 -16.77
CA TYR A 71 -3.39 3.86 -16.39
C TYR A 71 -4.24 3.95 -17.65
N PHE A 72 -5.36 3.23 -17.66
CA PHE A 72 -6.23 3.06 -18.82
C PHE A 72 -7.61 3.71 -18.61
N ASP A 73 -7.81 4.36 -17.45
CA ASP A 73 -8.99 5.15 -17.11
C ASP A 73 -8.66 6.65 -17.02
N ALA A 74 -9.68 7.48 -16.80
CA ALA A 74 -9.51 8.92 -16.60
C ALA A 74 -9.00 9.29 -15.19
N GLY A 75 -8.94 8.32 -14.28
CA GLY A 75 -8.61 8.54 -12.87
C GLY A 75 -7.11 8.58 -12.60
N GLY A 76 -6.30 7.92 -13.42
CA GLY A 76 -4.85 7.96 -13.32
C GLY A 76 -4.32 7.37 -12.00
N ARG A 77 -3.14 7.85 -11.58
CA ARG A 77 -2.42 7.35 -10.40
C ARG A 77 -3.19 7.50 -9.11
N GLU A 78 -3.80 8.66 -8.89
CA GLU A 78 -4.43 9.03 -7.62
C GLU A 78 -5.86 8.47 -7.45
N ALA A 79 -6.39 7.78 -8.46
CA ALA A 79 -7.73 7.23 -8.38
C ALA A 79 -7.81 6.03 -7.43
N LEU A 80 -8.79 6.10 -6.52
CA LEU A 80 -9.18 4.97 -5.70
C LEU A 80 -9.81 3.89 -6.58
N ARG A 81 -9.31 2.67 -6.45
CA ARG A 81 -9.78 1.49 -7.19
C ARG A 81 -10.43 0.50 -6.25
N ASN A 82 -11.51 -0.13 -6.70
CA ASN A 82 -12.13 -1.22 -5.95
C ASN A 82 -11.22 -2.47 -6.04
N THR A 83 -10.48 -2.74 -4.98
CA THR A 83 -9.53 -3.84 -4.88
C THR A 83 -10.19 -5.21 -4.63
N ARG A 84 -11.53 -5.24 -4.47
CA ARG A 84 -12.35 -6.44 -4.22
C ARG A 84 -11.69 -7.38 -3.22
N SER A 85 -11.48 -8.64 -3.60
CA SER A 85 -10.95 -9.68 -2.72
C SER A 85 -9.51 -9.45 -2.27
N ALA A 86 -8.73 -8.53 -2.85
CA ALA A 86 -7.41 -8.19 -2.33
C ALA A 86 -7.47 -7.65 -0.88
N THR A 87 -8.62 -7.12 -0.45
CA THR A 87 -8.87 -6.77 0.95
C THR A 87 -8.64 -7.96 1.90
N LYS A 88 -8.88 -9.20 1.45
CA LYS A 88 -8.64 -10.41 2.25
C LYS A 88 -7.17 -10.59 2.58
N THR A 89 -6.24 -10.18 1.70
CA THR A 89 -4.81 -10.23 1.98
C THR A 89 -4.46 -9.31 3.14
N VAL A 90 -4.99 -8.08 3.14
CA VAL A 90 -4.80 -7.13 4.25
C VAL A 90 -5.41 -7.67 5.54
N ALA A 91 -6.65 -8.17 5.48
CA ALA A 91 -7.32 -8.78 6.63
C ALA A 91 -6.55 -9.99 7.17
N GLY A 92 -6.01 -10.84 6.29
CA GLY A 92 -5.18 -11.99 6.65
C GLY A 92 -3.86 -11.60 7.29
N MET A 93 -3.19 -10.54 6.80
CA MET A 93 -1.97 -10.01 7.43
C MET A 93 -2.26 -9.48 8.84
N LEU A 94 -3.33 -8.70 9.02
CA LEU A 94 -3.75 -8.19 10.32
C LEU A 94 -4.14 -9.33 11.27
N LEU A 95 -4.83 -10.35 10.76
CA LEU A 95 -5.17 -11.54 11.52
C LEU A 95 -3.91 -12.29 11.98
N GLY A 96 -2.94 -12.48 11.08
CA GLY A 96 -1.65 -13.09 11.39
C GLY A 96 -0.90 -12.32 12.49
N GLN A 97 -0.88 -10.99 12.41
CA GLN A 97 -0.30 -10.14 13.46
C GLN A 97 -1.03 -10.28 14.79
N ALA A 98 -2.37 -10.29 14.79
CA ALA A 98 -3.16 -10.45 16.01
C ALA A 98 -2.94 -11.82 16.68
N ILE A 99 -2.70 -12.87 15.89
CA ILE A 99 -2.29 -14.20 16.39
C ILE A 99 -0.89 -14.11 17.03
N ALA A 100 0.08 -13.51 16.32
CA ALA A 100 1.45 -13.36 16.82
C ALA A 100 1.52 -12.57 18.15
N ASP A 101 0.65 -11.56 18.30
CA ASP A 101 0.55 -10.74 19.52
C ASP A 101 -0.28 -11.42 20.63
N GLY A 102 -0.85 -12.61 20.39
CA GLY A 102 -1.62 -13.37 21.37
C GLY A 102 -3.05 -12.86 21.60
N PHE A 103 -3.58 -11.98 20.73
CA PHE A 103 -4.95 -11.47 20.83
C PHE A 103 -6.01 -12.50 20.41
N ILE A 104 -5.62 -13.55 19.69
CA ILE A 104 -6.52 -14.64 19.28
C ILE A 104 -6.09 -15.94 19.96
N ALA A 105 -6.89 -16.37 20.93
CA ALA A 105 -6.66 -17.62 21.65
C ALA A 105 -6.95 -18.84 20.77
N ASN A 106 -6.17 -19.92 20.96
CA ASN A 106 -6.33 -21.19 20.25
C ASN A 106 -6.23 -21.06 18.72
N ALA A 107 -5.55 -20.04 18.22
CA ALA A 107 -5.00 -20.09 16.88
C ALA A 107 -3.93 -21.18 16.85
N GLN A 108 -4.02 -22.08 15.88
CA GLN A 108 -3.31 -23.37 15.82
C GLN A 108 -1.79 -23.23 15.83
#